data_AF-A0A3D3DBJ9-F1
#
_entry.id   AF-A0A3D3DBJ9-F1
#
_cell.length_a   1.000
_cell.length_b   1.000
_cell.length_c   1.000
_cell.angle_alpha   90.00
_cell.angle_beta   90.00
_cell.angle_gamma   90.00
#
_symmetry.space_group_name_H-M   'P 1'
#
loop_
_entity.id
_entity.type
_entity.pdbx_description
1 polymer ?
#
loop_
_entity_poly.entity_id
_entity_poly.type
_entity_poly.pdbx_seq_one_letter_code
_entity_poly.pdbx_strand_id
1 'polypeptide(L)'
;MATNIIPESSLNISPQNEGLPFNSFKGFFNLLSKYTNEEVSHSITRFIPSKVDIRISKIFKIKENKPIIKREEFYYGILDKLICCSEIVFHPRLVDLIIVRKLD
;
A
#
# COMPACT_ATOMS: atom_id res chain seq x y z
N MET A 1 8.43 5.07 -10.28
CA MET A 1 7.75 4.60 -9.06
C MET A 1 6.28 4.97 -9.18
N ALA A 2 5.37 3.98 -9.14
CA ALA A 2 3.94 4.24 -9.19
C ALA A 2 3.41 4.42 -7.75
N THR A 3 2.91 5.60 -7.43
CA THR A 3 2.22 5.87 -6.15
C THR A 3 0.73 5.65 -6.38
N ASN A 4 0.14 4.63 -5.76
CA ASN A 4 -1.31 4.48 -5.75
C ASN A 4 -1.90 5.47 -4.73
N ILE A 5 -2.61 6.48 -5.21
CA ILE A 5 -3.27 7.50 -4.38
C ILE A 5 -4.76 7.18 -4.37
N ILE A 6 -5.31 6.88 -3.20
CA ILE A 6 -6.75 6.72 -3.01
C ILE A 6 -7.34 8.10 -2.65
N PRO A 7 -8.20 8.70 -3.50
CA PRO A 7 -8.76 10.02 -3.26
C PRO A 7 -9.81 10.02 -2.13
N GLU A 8 -9.98 11.18 -1.49
CA GLU A 8 -10.93 11.40 -0.38
C GLU A 8 -12.39 11.13 -0.79
N SER A 9 -12.72 11.29 -2.08
CA SER A 9 -14.03 10.92 -2.63
C SER A 9 -14.32 9.42 -2.52
N SER A 10 -13.30 8.57 -2.38
CA SER A 10 -13.46 7.13 -2.13
C SER A 10 -13.84 6.81 -0.69
N LEU A 11 -13.73 7.77 0.24
CA LEU A 11 -14.04 7.59 1.66
C LEU A 11 -15.51 7.88 2.01
N ASN A 12 -16.23 8.61 1.15
CA ASN A 12 -17.64 8.96 1.33
C ASN A 12 -18.62 7.96 0.69
N ILE A 13 -18.11 6.83 0.19
CA ILE A 13 -18.96 5.73 -0.23
C ILE A 13 -19.47 5.10 1.06
N SER A 14 -20.78 5.25 1.34
CA SER A 14 -21.46 4.40 2.34
C SER A 14 -20.96 2.97 2.14
N PRO A 15 -20.54 2.24 3.20
CA PRO A 15 -20.12 0.85 3.02
C PRO A 15 -21.28 0.15 2.33
N GLN A 16 -21.14 -0.10 1.02
CA GLN A 16 -22.17 -0.79 0.28
C GLN A 16 -22.16 -2.18 0.90
N ASN A 17 -23.30 -2.55 1.49
CA ASN A 17 -23.59 -3.87 2.06
C ASN A 17 -23.62 -4.96 0.98
N GLU A 18 -22.72 -4.91 0.02
CA GLU A 18 -22.40 -5.99 -0.90
C GLU A 18 -20.92 -6.26 -0.67
N GLY A 19 -20.62 -7.43 -0.10
CA GLY A 19 -19.27 -7.82 0.29
C GLY A 19 -18.26 -7.54 -0.83
N LEU A 20 -17.58 -6.40 -0.74
CA LEU A 20 -16.37 -6.15 -1.50
C LEU A 20 -15.49 -7.37 -1.25
N PRO A 21 -15.21 -8.21 -2.26
CA PRO A 21 -14.42 -9.39 -2.03
C PRO A 21 -13.11 -8.90 -1.42
N PHE A 22 -12.75 -9.47 -0.27
CA PHE A 22 -11.58 -9.15 0.54
C PHE A 22 -10.24 -9.43 -0.19
N ASN A 23 -10.26 -9.46 -1.52
CA ASN A 23 -9.17 -9.78 -2.42
C ASN A 23 -8.84 -8.60 -3.34
N SER A 24 -8.85 -7.37 -2.81
CA SER A 24 -8.36 -6.17 -3.54
C SER A 24 -6.93 -6.37 -4.07
N PHE A 25 -6.12 -7.18 -3.38
CA PHE A 25 -4.77 -7.56 -3.83
C PHE A 25 -4.77 -8.54 -5.02
N LYS A 26 -5.79 -9.38 -5.20
CA LYS A 26 -5.87 -10.30 -6.34
C LYS A 26 -5.93 -9.54 -7.67
N GLY A 27 -6.67 -8.43 -7.70
CA GLY A 27 -6.70 -7.55 -8.87
C GLY A 27 -5.32 -6.97 -9.20
N PHE A 28 -4.58 -6.52 -8.17
CA PHE A 28 -3.22 -6.00 -8.34
C PHE A 28 -2.24 -7.07 -8.84
N PHE A 29 -2.24 -8.27 -8.25
CA PHE A 29 -1.35 -9.36 -8.71
C PHE A 29 -1.71 -9.86 -10.10
N ASN A 30 -3.01 -9.94 -10.44
CA ASN A 30 -3.44 -10.25 -11.80
C ASN A 30 -2.94 -9.20 -12.80
N LEU A 31 -2.97 -7.92 -12.43
CA LEU A 31 -2.45 -6.84 -13.27
C LEU A 31 -0.95 -7.02 -13.47
N LEU A 32 -0.18 -7.22 -12.40
CA LEU A 32 1.27 -7.45 -12.50
C LEU A 32 1.55 -8.65 -13.41
N SER A 33 0.95 -9.80 -13.12
CA SER A 33 1.14 -11.02 -13.91
C SER A 33 0.82 -10.84 -15.39
N LYS A 34 -0.29 -10.14 -15.72
CA LYS A 34 -0.67 -9.86 -17.10
C LYS A 34 0.36 -9.02 -17.85
N TYR A 35 1.01 -8.05 -17.20
CA TYR A 35 1.91 -7.10 -17.85
C TYR A 35 3.39 -7.47 -17.76
N THR A 36 3.77 -8.28 -16.76
CA THR A 36 5.16 -8.71 -16.57
C THR A 36 5.40 -10.15 -17.02
N ASN A 37 4.33 -10.92 -17.26
CA ASN A 37 4.38 -12.36 -17.53
C ASN A 37 5.13 -13.14 -16.42
N GLU A 38 5.02 -12.65 -15.18
CA GLU A 38 5.69 -13.17 -13.98
C GLU A 38 4.65 -13.27 -12.87
N GLU A 39 4.69 -14.35 -12.10
CA GLU A 39 3.89 -14.46 -10.88
C GLU A 39 4.68 -13.93 -9.69
N VAL A 40 4.01 -13.17 -8.81
CA VAL A 40 4.63 -12.72 -7.55
C VAL A 40 4.74 -13.91 -6.61
N SER A 41 5.97 -14.26 -6.22
CA SER A 41 6.26 -15.33 -5.29
C SER A 41 6.30 -14.83 -3.84
N HIS A 42 6.98 -13.72 -3.61
CA HIS A 42 7.15 -13.15 -2.27
C HIS A 42 7.38 -11.65 -2.32
N SER A 43 7.33 -10.99 -1.16
CA SER A 43 7.67 -9.58 -1.03
C SER A 43 8.57 -9.31 0.16
N ILE A 44 9.36 -8.26 0.05
CA ILE A 44 10.10 -7.67 1.17
C ILE A 44 9.44 -6.34 1.49
N THR A 45 8.94 -6.22 2.73
CA THR A 45 8.26 -5.02 3.20
C THR A 45 9.11 -4.28 4.22
N ARG A 46 9.22 -2.95 4.08
CA ARG A 46 9.82 -2.06 5.07
C ARG A 46 8.87 -0.95 5.49
N PHE A 47 8.85 -0.65 6.78
CA PHE A 47 8.12 0.48 7.35
C PHE A 47 9.08 1.59 7.72
N ILE A 48 8.82 2.80 7.21
CA ILE A 48 9.72 3.94 7.31
C ILE A 48 8.99 5.06 8.06
N PRO A 49 9.46 5.47 9.25
CA PRO A 49 8.95 6.67 9.90
C PRO A 49 9.37 7.88 9.07
N SER A 50 8.42 8.75 8.77
CA SER A 50 8.63 9.90 7.89
C SER A 50 7.82 11.09 8.38
N LYS A 51 7.94 12.20 7.65
CA LYS A 51 7.16 13.41 7.85
C LYS A 51 6.36 13.78 6.60
N VAL A 52 5.22 14.45 6.79
CA VAL A 52 4.36 14.96 5.72
C VAL A 52 5.14 15.98 4.90
N ASP A 53 5.29 15.72 3.60
CA ASP A 53 5.78 16.69 2.63
C ASP A 53 4.62 17.47 1.99
N ILE A 54 4.93 18.42 1.09
CA ILE A 54 3.94 19.24 0.41
C ILE A 54 2.93 18.43 -0.43
N ARG A 55 3.34 17.29 -1.00
CA ARG A 55 2.48 16.44 -1.81
C ARG A 55 1.48 15.71 -0.92
N ILE A 56 1.97 15.07 0.15
CA ILE A 56 1.14 14.34 1.11
C ILE A 56 0.22 15.32 1.87
N SER A 57 0.70 16.52 2.21
CA SER A 57 -0.10 17.57 2.85
C SER A 57 -1.35 17.91 2.05
N LYS A 58 -1.21 18.06 0.72
CA LYS A 58 -2.33 18.37 -0.18
C LYS A 58 -3.36 17.24 -0.28
N ILE A 59 -2.89 15.99 -0.27
CA ILE A 59 -3.74 14.79 -0.42
C ILE A 59 -4.46 14.47 0.88
N PHE A 60 -3.73 14.42 2.00
CA PHE A 60 -4.27 14.01 3.30
C PHE A 60 -4.82 15.17 4.13
N LYS A 61 -4.67 16.41 3.66
CA LYS A 61 -5.04 17.63 4.40
C LYS A 61 -4.39 17.69 5.79
N ILE A 62 -3.18 17.15 5.92
CA ILE A 62 -2.36 17.20 7.15
C ILE A 62 -1.30 18.28 6.98
N LYS A 63 -1.03 19.04 8.04
CA LYS A 63 0.07 20.02 8.05
C LYS A 63 1.43 19.36 7.73
N GLU A 64 2.25 20.03 6.94
CA GLU A 64 3.62 19.61 6.65
C GLU A 64 4.45 19.40 7.93
N ASN A 65 5.47 18.55 7.82
CA ASN A 65 6.35 18.11 8.90
C ASN A 65 5.67 17.31 10.04
N LYS A 66 4.37 17.01 9.95
CA LYS A 66 3.72 16.06 10.89
C LYS A 66 4.21 14.63 10.66
N PRO A 67 4.30 13.79 11.70
CA PRO A 67 4.76 12.42 11.57
C PRO A 67 3.78 11.56 10.78
N ILE A 68 4.31 10.66 9.96
CA ILE A 68 3.59 9.65 9.18
C ILE A 68 4.40 8.37 9.12
N ILE A 69 3.76 7.27 8.76
CA ILE A 69 4.41 6.01 8.44
C ILE A 69 4.25 5.76 6.95
N LYS A 70 5.37 5.48 6.29
CA LYS A 70 5.39 4.94 4.93
C LYS A 70 5.63 3.44 4.98
N ARG A 71 5.01 2.71 4.07
CA ARG A 71 5.34 1.32 3.76
C ARG A 71 5.89 1.27 2.35
N GLU A 72 7.05 0.68 2.20
CA GLU A 72 7.55 0.27 0.91
C GLU A 72 7.55 -1.25 0.81
N GLU A 73 7.15 -1.75 -0.35
CA GLU A 73 7.04 -3.18 -0.59
C GLU A 73 7.60 -3.52 -1.97
N PHE A 74 8.55 -4.45 -1.98
CA PHE A 74 9.26 -4.95 -3.15
C PHE A 74 8.75 -6.34 -3.46
N TYR A 75 8.17 -6.53 -4.65
CA TYR A 75 7.59 -7.79 -5.09
C TYR A 75 8.54 -8.52 -6.03
N TYR A 76 8.79 -9.79 -5.75
CA TYR A 76 9.73 -10.64 -6.48
C TYR A 76 9.04 -11.84 -7.09
N GLY A 77 9.54 -12.28 -8.25
CA GLY A 77 9.13 -13.54 -8.88
C GLY A 77 9.83 -14.76 -8.26
N ILE A 78 9.50 -15.95 -8.76
CA ILE A 78 10.09 -17.23 -8.29
C ILE A 78 11.61 -17.34 -8.55
N LEU A 79 12.13 -16.53 -9.49
CA LEU A 79 13.56 -16.45 -9.81
C LEU A 79 14.24 -15.23 -9.15
N ASP A 80 13.66 -14.71 -8.07
CA ASP A 80 14.15 -13.54 -7.30
C ASP A 80 14.32 -12.24 -8.13
N LYS A 81 13.69 -12.18 -9.29
CA LYS A 81 13.65 -10.96 -10.12
C LYS A 81 12.64 -9.97 -9.56
N LEU A 82 13.06 -8.72 -9.40
CA LEU A 82 12.18 -7.64 -8.97
C LEU A 82 11.11 -7.37 -10.06
N ILE A 83 9.84 -7.53 -9.70
CA ILE A 83 8.69 -7.29 -10.59
C ILE A 83 8.18 -5.87 -10.40
N CYS A 84 8.00 -5.45 -9.14
CA CYS A 84 7.35 -4.20 -8.80
C CYS A 84 7.87 -3.66 -7.46
N CYS A 85 7.87 -2.34 -7.32
CA CYS A 85 8.07 -1.65 -6.06
C CYS A 85 6.87 -0.72 -5.83
N SER A 86 6.27 -0.80 -4.66
CA SER A 86 5.16 0.05 -4.25
C SER A 86 5.53 0.87 -3.00
N GLU A 87 5.03 2.10 -2.94
CA GLU A 87 5.09 2.95 -1.75
C GLU A 87 3.66 3.32 -1.37
N ILE A 88 3.33 3.13 -0.10
CA ILE A 88 2.06 3.52 0.51
C ILE A 88 2.36 4.45 1.67
N VAL A 89 1.61 5.54 1.76
CA VAL A 89 1.66 6.45 2.92
C VAL A 89 0.35 6.31 3.68
N PHE A 90 0.42 6.09 4.98
CA PHE A 90 -0.79 5.96 5.80
C PHE A 90 -1.13 7.30 6.45
N HIS A 91 -2.43 7.62 6.45
CA HIS A 91 -2.93 8.68 7.32
C HIS A 91 -2.84 8.15 8.78
N PRO A 92 -2.08 8.82 9.67
CA PRO A 92 -1.69 8.24 10.96
C PRO A 92 -2.85 8.06 11.96
N ARG A 93 -4.01 8.66 11.69
CA ARG A 93 -5.24 8.50 12.49
C ARG A 93 -6.21 7.44 11.96
N LEU A 94 -5.96 6.87 10.78
CA LEU A 94 -6.90 5.97 10.12
C LEU A 94 -6.43 4.51 10.10
N VAL A 95 -5.19 4.24 10.55
CA VAL A 95 -4.56 2.93 10.37
C VAL A 95 -3.79 2.55 11.63
N ASP A 96 -4.08 1.36 12.14
CA ASP A 96 -3.25 0.65 13.10
C ASP A 96 -2.55 -0.51 12.39
N LEU A 97 -1.23 -0.63 12.58
CA LEU A 97 -0.41 -1.66 11.97
C LEU A 97 -0.01 -2.70 13.02
N ILE A 98 -0.37 -3.96 12.77
CA ILE A 98 -0.08 -5.09 13.67
C ILE A 98 0.66 -6.16 12.87
N ILE A 99 1.76 -6.67 13.42
CA ILE A 99 2.48 -7.82 12.87
C ILE A 99 2.28 -8.99 13.81
N VAL A 100 1.63 -10.05 13.33
CA VAL A 100 1.58 -11.32 14.04
C VAL A 100 2.91 -12.02 13.84
N ARG A 101 3.59 -12.32 14.94
CA ARG A 101 4.82 -13.10 14.94
C ARG A 101 4.50 -14.50 15.43
N LYS A 102 5.07 -15.50 14.77
CA LYS A 102 5.12 -16.84 15.35
C LYS A 102 5.91 -16.73 16.65
N LEU A 103 5.36 -17.25 17.74
CA LEU A 103 6.08 -17.41 19.00
C LEU A 103 7.06 -18.58 18.82
N ASP A 104 8.30 -18.39 19.27
CA ASP A 104 9.34 -19.42 19.22
C ASP A 104 8.96 -20.66 20.04
#